data_AF-T0Z9Q7-F1
#
_entry.id   AF-T0Z9Q7-F1
#
_cell.length_a   1.000
_cell.length_b   1.000
_cell.length_c   1.000
_cell.angle_alpha   90.00
_cell.angle_beta   90.00
_cell.angle_gamma   90.00
#
_symmetry.space_group_name_H-M   'P 1'
#
loop_
_entity.id
_entity.type
_entity.pdbx_description
1 polymer ?
#
loop_
_entity_poly.entity_id
_entity_poly.type
_entity_poly.pdbx_seq_one_letter_code
_entity_poly.pdbx_strand_id
1 'polypeptide(L)' 'GSIDDNVPISNTYLLVSALMKANKNFDMLIVPNERHHYGPYTPYITRRMWDFFVRYLAGNTPPHEFDGMPKSLTQ' A
#
# COMPACT_ATOMS: atom_id res chain seq x y z
N GLY A 1 -7.50 -1.75 -7.19
CA GLY A 1 -7.45 -0.27 -7.31
C GLY A 1 -8.82 0.33 -7.05
N SER A 2 -9.01 1.63 -7.23
CA SER A 2 -10.30 2.29 -6.94
C SER A 2 -11.43 1.91 -7.91
N ILE A 3 -11.10 1.25 -9.03
CA ILE A 3 -12.04 0.75 -10.03
C ILE A 3 -11.78 -0.76 -10.27
N ASP A 4 -11.55 -1.52 -9.20
CA ASP A 4 -11.38 -2.97 -9.28
C ASP A 4 -12.73 -3.63 -9.66
N ASP A 5 -12.73 -4.35 -10.77
CA ASP A 5 -13.87 -5.02 -11.40
C ASP A 5 -14.05 -6.48 -10.95
N ASN A 6 -13.10 -7.02 -10.18
CA ASN A 6 -13.17 -8.36 -9.60
C ASN A 6 -13.55 -8.31 -8.10
N VAL A 7 -12.94 -7.38 -7.36
CA VAL A 7 -13.21 -7.17 -5.93
C VAL A 7 -13.62 -5.71 -5.71
N PRO A 8 -14.93 -5.39 -5.64
CA PRO A 8 -15.40 -4.02 -5.48
C PRO A 8 -14.82 -3.34 -4.24
N ILE A 9 -14.35 -2.09 -4.41
CA ILE A 9 -13.75 -1.28 -3.33
C ILE A 9 -14.72 -1.03 -2.15
N SER A 10 -16.03 -1.17 -2.38
CA SER A 10 -17.06 -1.08 -1.33
C SER A 10 -16.79 -2.04 -0.17
N ASN A 11 -16.27 -3.24 -0.43
CA ASN A 11 -15.96 -4.22 0.61
C ASN A 11 -14.87 -3.70 1.55
N THR A 12 -13.84 -3.06 1.00
CA THR A 12 -12.80 -2.42 1.81
C THR A 12 -13.36 -1.29 2.65
N TYR A 13 -14.27 -0.47 2.11
CA TYR A 13 -14.87 0.63 2.88
C TYR A 13 -15.77 0.16 4.02
N LEU A 14 -16.43 -1.00 3.90
CA LEU A 14 -17.18 -1.59 5.02
C LEU A 14 -16.25 -1.92 6.20
N LEU A 15 -15.09 -2.51 5.93
CA LEU A 15 -14.08 -2.80 6.96
C LEU A 15 -13.54 -1.50 7.58
N VAL A 16 -13.19 -0.51 6.77
CA VAL A 16 -12.72 0.80 7.24
C VAL A 16 -13.75 1.44 8.17
N SER A 17 -15.03 1.44 7.79
CA SER A 17 -16.11 1.97 8.62
C SER A 17 -16.20 1.26 9.98
N ALA A 18 -16.07 -0.07 9.99
CA ALA A 18 -16.09 -0.87 11.22
C ALA A 18 -14.88 -0.55 12.13
N LEU A 19 -13.68 -0.42 11.56
CA LEU A 19 -12.47 -0.05 12.29
C LEU A 19 -12.59 1.35 12.92
N MET A 20 -13.15 2.32 12.19
CA MET A 20 -13.40 3.68 12.70
C MET A 20 -14.40 3.68 13.86
N LYS A 21 -15.53 2.98 13.73
CA LYS A 21 -16.53 2.85 14.81
C LYS A 21 -15.95 2.19 16.06
N ALA A 22 -14.98 1.29 15.89
CA ALA A 22 -14.28 0.62 16.98
C ALA A 22 -13.06 1.41 17.51
N ASN A 23 -12.83 2.65 17.03
CA ASN A 23 -11.69 3.50 17.38
C ASN A 23 -10.33 2.78 17.20
N LYS A 24 -10.15 2.12 16.05
CA LYS A 24 -8.92 1.41 15.70
C LYS A 24 -8.08 2.21 14.70
N ASN A 25 -6.78 2.22 14.91
CA ASN A 25 -5.81 2.76 13.95
C ASN A 25 -5.61 1.77 12.80
N PHE A 26 -5.48 2.29 11.59
CA PHE A 26 -5.14 1.51 10.40
C PHE A 26 -4.44 2.41 9.39
N ASP A 27 -3.58 1.79 8.57
CA ASP A 27 -2.99 2.43 7.39
C ASP A 27 -3.71 1.92 6.14
N MET A 28 -3.97 2.82 5.19
CA MET A 28 -4.65 2.48 3.94
C MET A 28 -3.97 3.18 2.76
N LEU A 29 -3.81 2.45 1.66
CA LEU A 29 -3.35 2.99 0.38
C LEU A 29 -4.38 2.68 -0.70
N ILE A 30 -4.96 3.72 -1.29
CA ILE A 30 -5.86 3.61 -2.45
C ILE A 30 -5.09 4.07 -3.68
N VAL A 31 -5.16 3.29 -4.75
CA VAL A 31 -4.57 3.63 -6.05
C VAL A 31 -5.71 4.08 -6.98
N PRO A 32 -5.81 5.39 -7.27
CA PRO A 32 -6.91 5.92 -8.09
C PRO A 32 -6.84 5.40 -9.52
N ASN A 33 -8.01 5.19 -10.13
CA ASN A 33 -8.19 4.82 -11.54
C ASN A 33 -7.54 3.50 -11.99
N GLU A 34 -7.01 2.70 -11.06
CA GLU A 34 -6.48 1.37 -11.34
C GLU A 34 -7.51 0.27 -11.08
N ARG A 35 -7.41 -0.81 -11.88
CA ARG A 35 -8.20 -2.04 -11.72
C ARG A 35 -7.51 -3.01 -10.75
N HIS A 36 -7.58 -4.32 -11.01
CA HIS A 36 -6.98 -5.35 -10.17
C HIS A 36 -5.43 -5.32 -10.15
N HIS A 37 -4.81 -4.85 -11.23
CA HIS A 37 -3.36 -4.64 -11.31
C HIS A 37 -3.01 -3.18 -10.98
N TYR A 38 -1.72 -2.95 -10.73
CA TYR A 38 -1.18 -1.66 -10.32
C TYR A 38 -0.64 -0.78 -11.45
N GLY A 39 -0.56 -1.33 -12.67
CA GLY A 39 -0.13 -0.63 -13.87
C GLY A 39 1.14 0.21 -13.67
N PRO A 40 1.15 1.49 -14.11
CA PRO A 40 2.30 2.39 -13.98
C PRO A 40 2.67 2.72 -12.52
N TYR A 41 1.77 2.49 -11.56
CA TYR A 41 2.01 2.76 -10.15
C TYR A 41 2.70 1.60 -9.41
N THR A 42 3.01 0.50 -10.10
CA THR A 42 3.70 -0.67 -9.50
C THR A 42 4.96 -0.29 -8.72
N PRO A 43 5.89 0.57 -9.23
CA PRO A 43 7.07 0.97 -8.47
C PRO A 43 6.72 1.73 -7.19
N TYR A 44 5.75 2.64 -7.26
CA TYR A 44 5.28 3.42 -6.12
C TYR A 44 4.69 2.51 -5.04
N ILE A 45 3.81 1.57 -5.40
CA ILE A 45 3.17 0.66 -4.44
C ILE A 45 4.21 -0.28 -3.83
N THR A 46 5.14 -0.77 -4.63
CA THR A 46 6.25 -1.60 -4.15
C THR A 46 7.06 -0.86 -3.08
N ARG A 47 7.41 0.40 -3.34
CA ARG A 47 8.09 1.25 -2.36
C ARG A 47 7.25 1.41 -1.08
N ARG A 48 5.96 1.72 -1.19
CA ARG A 48 5.08 1.89 -0.02
C ARG A 48 4.94 0.60 0.81
N MET A 49 4.94 -0.57 0.17
CA MET A 49 4.96 -1.87 0.86
C MET A 49 6.28 -2.07 1.63
N TRP A 50 7.42 -1.78 1.02
CA TRP A 50 8.72 -1.83 1.72
C TRP A 50 8.79 -0.83 2.88
N ASP A 51 8.33 0.41 2.68
CA ASP A 51 8.28 1.42 3.74
C ASP A 51 7.47 0.95 4.96
N PHE A 52 6.37 0.22 4.72
CA PHE A 52 5.54 -0.36 5.77
C PHE A 52 6.34 -1.38 6.60
N PHE A 53 7.07 -2.29 5.95
CA PHE A 53 7.90 -3.27 6.66
C PHE A 53 9.09 -2.63 7.38
N VAL A 54 9.77 -1.67 6.77
CA VAL A 54 10.85 -0.94 7.43
C VAL A 54 10.35 -0.26 8.70
N ARG A 55 9.16 0.36 8.63
CA ARG A 55 8.54 1.03 9.78
C ARG A 55 8.10 0.07 10.87
N TYR A 56 7.30 -0.93 10.53
CA TYR A 56 6.57 -1.71 11.54
C TYR A 56 7.19 -3.06 11.86
N LEU A 57 7.94 -3.66 10.92
CA LEU A 57 8.62 -4.94 11.14
C LEU A 57 10.07 -4.73 11.61
N ALA A 58 10.82 -3.86 10.93
CA ALA A 58 12.21 -3.56 11.31
C ALA A 58 12.31 -2.48 12.41
N GLY A 59 11.22 -1.76 12.70
CA GLY A 59 11.18 -0.71 13.72
C GLY A 59 12.05 0.51 13.38
N ASN A 60 12.27 0.79 12.09
CA ASN A 60 13.16 1.85 11.61
C ASN A 60 12.40 2.92 10.80
N THR A 61 13.07 4.02 10.46
CA THR A 61 12.48 5.07 9.62
C THR A 61 12.71 4.73 8.14
N PRO A 62 11.64 4.61 7.32
CA PRO A 62 11.81 4.38 5.89
C PRO A 62 12.48 5.58 5.21
N PRO A 63 13.33 5.34 4.19
CA PRO A 63 14.03 6.41 3.48
C PRO A 63 13.04 7.34 2.76
N HIS A 64 13.36 8.64 2.73
CA HIS A 64 12.53 9.63 2.05
C HIS A 64 12.53 9.38 0.54
N GLU A 65 11.35 9.08 -0.02
CA GLU A 65 11.08 8.98 -1.46
C GLU A 65 12.17 8.21 -2.23
N PHE A 66 12.53 7.03 -1.72
CA PHE A 66 13.60 6.23 -2.30
C PHE A 66 13.27 5.80 -3.73
N ASP A 67 14.16 6.16 -4.67
CA ASP A 67 13.91 6.13 -6.11
C ASP A 67 14.25 4.77 -6.78
N GLY A 68 14.57 3.72 -6.01
CA GLY A 68 14.94 2.42 -6.58
C GLY A 68 14.76 1.26 -5.61
N MET A 69 14.84 0.02 -6.09
CA MET A 69 15.10 -1.13 -5.21
C MET A 69 16.60 -1.21 -4.92
N PRO A 70 17.05 -1.82 -3.80
CA PRO A 70 18.47 -1.99 -3.53
C PRO A 70 19.17 -2.62 -4.74
N LYS A 71 20.27 -2.04 -5.20
CA LYS A 71 21.11 -2.57 -6.31
C LYS A 71 21.79 -3.92 -5.98
N SER A 72 21.40 -4.61 -4.90
CA SER A 72 22.15 -5.74 -4.34
C SER A 72 21.57 -7.12 -4.63
N LEU A 73 20.69 -7.28 -5.62
CA LEU A 73 20.22 -8.61 -6.07
C LEU A 73 20.59 -8.92 -7.54
N THR A 74 21.53 -8.15 -8.11
CA THR A 74 22.25 -8.51 -9.34
C THR A 74 23.73 -8.65 -9.01
N GLN A 75 24.09 -9.81 -8.46
CA GLN A 75 25.39 -10.45 -8.67
C GLN A 75 25.11 -11.93 -8.95
#